data_AF-A0A7S3XKR3-F1
#
_entry.id   AF-A0A7S3XKR3-F1
#
_cell.length_a   1.000
_cell.length_b   1.000
_cell.length_c   1.000
_cell.angle_alpha   90.00
_cell.angle_beta   90.00
_cell.angle_gamma   90.00
#
_symmetry.space_group_name_H-M   'P 1'
#
loop_
_entity.id
_entity.type
_entity.pdbx_description
1 polymer ?
#
loop_
_entity_poly.entity_id
_entity_poly.type
_entity_poly.pdbx_seq_one_letter_code
_entity_poly.pdbx_strand_id
1 'polypeptide(L)'
;AVLSLSIAAYDDSNSEALGAMQGCVGRVVACLGHADGEVRCHAAAALANLSYGSAHNQAVAGDAGAVEALVGLLSGPDLDAVEAASAALANLLAFSDRNAHRLQQAGGLEVLAGCLTTSRLASLLDADLLAEVHANAAEAQ
;
A
#
# COMPACT_ATOMS: atom_id res chain seq x y z
N ALA A 1 -17.43 3.01 -3.24
CA ALA A 1 -17.19 3.48 -1.87
C ALA A 1 -15.72 3.38 -1.46
N VAL A 2 -15.05 2.23 -1.62
CA VAL A 2 -13.62 2.11 -1.30
C VAL A 2 -12.73 2.97 -2.22
N LEU A 3 -13.06 3.07 -3.51
CA LEU A 3 -12.39 3.99 -4.45
C LEU A 3 -12.47 5.46 -4.00
N SER A 4 -13.66 5.94 -3.66
CA SER A 4 -13.82 7.31 -3.16
C SER A 4 -13.08 7.53 -1.84
N LEU A 5 -12.98 6.49 -1.00
CA LEU A 5 -12.22 6.55 0.24
C LEU A 5 -10.71 6.64 -0.03
N SER A 6 -10.15 5.88 -0.97
CA SER A 6 -8.72 5.96 -1.31
C SER A 6 -8.36 7.34 -1.85
N ILE A 7 -9.22 7.92 -2.70
CA ILE A 7 -9.05 9.28 -3.21
C ILE A 7 -9.15 10.31 -2.08
N ALA A 8 -10.17 10.20 -1.21
CA ALA A 8 -10.32 11.14 -0.10
C ALA A 8 -9.15 11.07 0.88
N ALA A 9 -8.66 9.87 1.18
CA ALA A 9 -7.53 9.64 2.08
C ALA A 9 -6.18 10.12 1.51
N TYR A 10 -6.10 10.48 0.22
CA TYR A 10 -4.88 11.06 -0.34
C TYR A 10 -4.56 12.46 0.23
N ASP A 11 -5.59 13.18 0.68
CA ASP A 11 -5.41 14.44 1.39
C ASP A 11 -5.10 14.19 2.88
N ASP A 12 -4.05 14.83 3.40
CA ASP A 12 -3.56 14.63 4.77
C ASP A 12 -4.62 14.94 5.85
N SER A 13 -5.43 15.98 5.64
CA SER A 13 -6.47 16.34 6.63
C SER A 13 -7.58 15.30 6.65
N ASN A 14 -7.97 14.81 5.48
CA ASN A 14 -8.95 13.75 5.36
C ASN A 14 -8.41 12.41 5.89
N SER A 15 -7.14 12.08 5.65
CA SER A 15 -6.54 10.82 6.09
C SER A 15 -6.46 10.74 7.61
N GLU A 16 -6.11 11.84 8.28
CA GLU A 16 -6.13 11.96 9.74
C GLU A 16 -7.55 11.79 10.28
N ALA A 17 -8.52 12.52 9.71
CA ALA A 17 -9.92 12.45 10.13
C ALA A 17 -10.49 11.03 9.95
N LEU A 18 -10.27 10.41 8.79
CA LEU A 18 -10.74 9.05 8.49
C LEU A 18 -10.05 8.01 9.38
N GLY A 19 -8.75 8.14 9.62
CA GLY A 19 -7.98 7.27 10.50
C GLY A 19 -8.48 7.30 11.94
N ALA A 20 -8.86 8.49 12.43
CA ALA A 20 -9.42 8.67 13.76
C ALA A 20 -10.86 8.15 13.91
N MET A 21 -11.59 7.93 12.80
CA MET A 21 -12.94 7.37 12.86
C MET A 21 -12.91 5.91 13.32
N GLN A 22 -13.61 5.65 14.42
CA GLN A 22 -13.66 4.32 15.03
C GLN A 22 -14.10 3.25 14.02
N GLY A 23 -13.22 2.27 13.81
CA GLY A 23 -13.48 1.14 12.92
C GLY A 23 -13.31 1.43 11.43
N CYS A 24 -12.93 2.64 11.01
CA CYS A 24 -12.68 2.94 9.60
C CYS A 24 -11.52 2.09 9.05
N VAL A 25 -10.35 2.15 9.69
CA VAL A 25 -9.17 1.36 9.30
C VAL A 25 -9.49 -0.13 9.26
N GLY A 26 -10.15 -0.67 10.30
CA GLY A 26 -10.53 -2.09 10.34
C GLY A 26 -11.47 -2.51 9.19
N ARG A 27 -12.39 -1.64 8.77
CA ARG A 27 -13.26 -1.90 7.60
C ARG A 27 -12.47 -1.88 6.29
N VAL A 28 -11.50 -0.97 6.15
CA VAL A 28 -10.58 -0.96 4.99
C VAL A 28 -9.79 -2.26 4.93
N VAL A 29 -9.26 -2.73 6.06
CA VAL A 29 -8.55 -4.02 6.13
C VAL A 29 -9.46 -5.18 5.74
N ALA A 30 -10.73 -5.19 6.18
CA ALA A 30 -11.68 -6.22 5.77
C ALA A 30 -11.92 -6.24 4.24
N CYS A 31 -11.87 -5.09 3.57
CA CYS A 31 -12.00 -5.01 2.11
C CYS A 31 -10.81 -5.62 1.35
N LEU A 32 -9.65 -5.82 1.98
CA LEU A 32 -8.51 -6.53 1.36
C LEU A 32 -8.83 -8.01 1.08
N GLY A 33 -9.81 -8.59 1.79
CA GLY A 33 -10.28 -9.97 1.57
C GLY A 33 -11.46 -10.08 0.60
N HIS A 34 -11.84 -9.00 -0.09
CA HIS A 34 -13.01 -9.01 -0.97
C HIS A 34 -12.80 -9.88 -2.22
N ALA A 35 -13.87 -10.46 -2.77
CA ALA A 35 -13.78 -11.33 -3.95
C ALA A 35 -13.34 -10.57 -5.22
N ASP A 36 -13.75 -9.31 -5.33
CA ASP A 36 -13.40 -8.40 -6.43
C ASP A 36 -11.97 -7.83 -6.29
N GLY A 37 -11.16 -7.94 -7.34
CA GLY A 37 -9.79 -7.45 -7.39
C GLY A 37 -9.67 -5.94 -7.28
N GLU A 38 -10.56 -5.18 -7.93
CA GLU A 38 -10.53 -3.71 -7.88
C GLU A 38 -10.81 -3.22 -6.45
N VAL A 39 -11.73 -3.88 -5.75
CA VAL A 39 -12.02 -3.57 -4.34
C VAL A 39 -10.79 -3.80 -3.46
N ARG A 40 -10.04 -4.89 -3.68
CA ARG A 40 -8.80 -5.16 -2.94
C ARG A 40 -7.71 -4.14 -3.25
N CYS A 41 -7.53 -3.79 -4.53
CA CYS A 41 -6.57 -2.79 -4.98
C CYS A 41 -6.85 -1.43 -4.32
N HIS A 42 -8.08 -0.93 -4.42
CA HIS A 42 -8.48 0.34 -3.81
C HIS A 42 -8.43 0.29 -2.28
N ALA A 43 -8.71 -0.86 -1.65
CA ALA A 43 -8.53 -1.02 -0.21
C ALA A 43 -7.06 -0.92 0.19
N ALA A 44 -6.15 -1.53 -0.57
CA ALA A 44 -4.71 -1.42 -0.33
C ALA A 44 -4.23 0.04 -0.50
N ALA A 45 -4.68 0.73 -1.55
CA ALA A 45 -4.36 2.15 -1.77
C ALA A 45 -4.90 3.05 -0.63
N ALA A 46 -6.15 2.85 -0.21
CA ALA A 46 -6.72 3.57 0.93
C ALA A 46 -5.92 3.31 2.22
N LEU A 47 -5.50 2.07 2.44
CA LEU A 47 -4.73 1.71 3.63
C LEU A 47 -3.32 2.29 3.59
N ALA A 48 -2.67 2.36 2.42
CA ALA A 48 -1.39 3.03 2.24
C ALA A 48 -1.48 4.49 2.69
N ASN A 49 -2.51 5.20 2.22
CA ASN A 49 -2.72 6.60 2.59
C ASN A 49 -3.02 6.77 4.09
N LEU A 50 -3.90 5.94 4.66
CA LEU A 50 -4.27 6.01 6.08
C LEU A 50 -3.11 5.66 7.03
N SER A 51 -2.16 4.84 6.60
CA SER A 51 -1.01 4.41 7.42
C SER A 51 0.22 5.30 7.27
N TYR A 52 0.24 6.20 6.30
CA TYR A 52 1.35 7.13 6.10
C TYR A 52 1.51 8.07 7.30
N GLY A 53 2.69 8.02 7.95
CA GLY A 53 3.00 8.86 9.11
C GLY A 53 2.17 8.61 10.38
N SER A 54 1.23 7.66 10.37
CA SER A 54 0.30 7.43 11.48
C SER A 54 0.59 6.12 12.22
N ALA A 55 1.40 6.20 13.28
CA ALA A 55 1.71 5.05 14.13
C ALA A 55 0.45 4.39 14.73
N HIS A 56 -0.59 5.18 15.01
CA HIS A 56 -1.87 4.66 15.47
C HIS A 56 -2.53 3.79 14.40
N ASN A 57 -2.69 4.31 13.17
CA ASN A 57 -3.35 3.58 12.09
C ASN A 57 -2.53 2.37 11.67
N GLN A 58 -1.20 2.45 11.69
CA GLN A 58 -0.31 1.32 11.46
C GLN A 58 -0.54 0.18 12.46
N ALA A 59 -0.67 0.51 13.75
CA ALA A 59 -0.94 -0.47 14.79
C ALA A 59 -2.35 -1.08 14.64
N VAL A 60 -3.37 -0.26 14.44
CA VAL A 60 -4.76 -0.72 14.24
C VAL A 60 -4.88 -1.62 13.02
N ALA A 61 -4.26 -1.24 11.90
CA ALA A 61 -4.28 -2.02 10.67
C ALA A 61 -3.58 -3.38 10.86
N GLY A 62 -2.39 -3.39 11.47
CA GLY A 62 -1.69 -4.62 11.78
C GLY A 62 -2.49 -5.53 12.72
N ASP A 63 -3.19 -4.97 13.70
CA ASP A 63 -4.03 -5.72 14.65
C ASP A 63 -5.26 -6.32 13.97
N ALA A 64 -5.72 -5.69 12.89
CA ALA A 64 -6.78 -6.19 12.02
C ALA A 64 -6.31 -7.22 10.98
N GLY A 65 -5.02 -7.57 10.92
CA GLY A 65 -4.48 -8.56 9.98
C GLY A 65 -4.13 -8.00 8.60
N ALA A 66 -3.86 -6.70 8.51
CA ALA A 66 -3.50 -6.06 7.24
C ALA A 66 -2.25 -6.66 6.61
N VAL A 67 -1.22 -6.97 7.41
CA VAL A 67 0.09 -7.40 6.90
C VAL A 67 -0.05 -8.72 6.14
N GLU A 68 -0.75 -9.68 6.72
CA GLU A 68 -1.00 -10.99 6.15
C GLU A 68 -1.84 -10.89 4.86
N ALA A 69 -2.87 -10.04 4.87
CA ALA A 69 -3.71 -9.81 3.69
C ALA A 69 -2.91 -9.20 2.53
N LEU A 70 -2.07 -8.20 2.81
CA LEU A 70 -1.24 -7.55 1.79
C LEU A 70 -0.15 -8.47 1.24
N VAL A 71 0.47 -9.32 2.07
CA VAL A 71 1.40 -10.37 1.58
C VAL A 71 0.70 -11.32 0.61
N GLY A 72 -0.56 -11.68 0.87
CA GLY A 72 -1.37 -12.46 -0.06
C GLY A 72 -1.56 -11.75 -1.41
N LEU A 73 -1.82 -10.44 -1.39
CA LEU A 73 -1.97 -9.64 -2.62
C LEU A 73 -0.69 -9.56 -3.45
N LEU A 74 0.48 -9.46 -2.81
CA LEU A 74 1.77 -9.46 -3.49
C LEU A 74 2.00 -10.75 -4.32
N SER A 75 1.42 -11.86 -3.88
CA SER A 75 1.51 -13.14 -4.60
C SER A 75 0.48 -13.28 -5.73
N GLY A 76 -0.38 -12.29 -5.91
CA GLY A 76 -1.43 -12.27 -6.92
C GLY A 76 -0.94 -11.94 -8.34
N PRO A 77 -1.78 -12.18 -9.36
CA PRO A 77 -1.47 -11.85 -10.76
C PRO A 77 -1.77 -10.39 -11.14
N ASP A 78 -2.51 -9.66 -10.30
CA ASP A 78 -2.95 -8.28 -10.55
C ASP A 78 -1.85 -7.29 -10.14
N LEU A 79 -1.24 -6.63 -11.12
CA LEU A 79 -0.09 -5.75 -10.89
C LEU A 79 -0.47 -4.48 -10.13
N ASP A 80 -1.64 -3.90 -10.39
CA ASP A 80 -2.09 -2.69 -9.70
C ASP A 80 -2.32 -3.00 -8.22
N ALA A 81 -2.91 -4.17 -7.92
CA ALA A 81 -3.07 -4.64 -6.56
C ALA A 81 -1.72 -4.92 -5.86
N VAL A 82 -0.73 -5.44 -6.60
CA VAL A 82 0.64 -5.68 -6.08
C VAL A 82 1.34 -4.36 -5.76
N GLU A 83 1.25 -3.36 -6.62
CA GLU A 83 1.81 -2.03 -6.39
C GLU A 83 1.18 -1.37 -5.17
N ALA A 84 -0.15 -1.32 -5.12
CA ALA A 84 -0.88 -0.76 -3.99
C ALA A 84 -0.57 -1.51 -2.68
N ALA A 85 -0.45 -2.83 -2.73
CA ALA A 85 -0.09 -3.63 -1.56
C ALA A 85 1.37 -3.39 -1.11
N SER A 86 2.29 -3.19 -2.06
CA SER A 86 3.68 -2.86 -1.77
C SER A 86 3.80 -1.50 -1.07
N ALA A 87 3.08 -0.49 -1.57
CA ALA A 87 3.03 0.84 -0.95
C ALA A 87 2.43 0.77 0.47
N ALA A 88 1.32 0.04 0.64
CA ALA A 88 0.71 -0.14 1.95
C ALA A 88 1.64 -0.84 2.94
N LEU A 89 2.34 -1.89 2.52
CA LEU A 89 3.32 -2.58 3.36
C LEU A 89 4.49 -1.66 3.73
N ALA A 90 5.02 -0.87 2.79
CA ALA A 90 6.08 0.08 3.10
C ALA A 90 5.68 1.04 4.24
N ASN A 91 4.46 1.58 4.18
CA ASN A 91 3.93 2.48 5.20
C ASN A 91 3.62 1.77 6.53
N LEU A 92 3.08 0.55 6.49
CA LEU A 92 2.77 -0.21 7.70
C LEU A 92 4.02 -0.69 8.45
N LEU A 93 5.12 -0.90 7.74
CA LEU A 93 6.39 -1.35 8.29
C LEU A 93 7.26 -0.20 8.77
N ALA A 94 7.06 1.01 8.23
CA ALA A 94 7.81 2.21 8.59
C ALA A 94 7.77 2.44 10.11
N PHE A 95 8.92 2.27 10.76
CA PHE A 95 9.11 2.45 12.20
C PHE A 95 8.21 1.56 13.08
N SER A 96 7.76 0.40 12.57
CA SER A 96 6.89 -0.53 13.30
C SER A 96 7.49 -1.93 13.39
N ASP A 97 8.25 -2.19 14.45
CA ASP A 97 8.84 -3.51 14.73
C ASP A 97 7.78 -4.62 14.83
N ARG A 98 6.59 -4.27 15.37
CA ARG A 98 5.46 -5.21 15.48
C ARG A 98 4.96 -5.66 14.13
N ASN A 99 4.81 -4.74 13.17
CA ASN A 99 4.38 -5.09 11.82
C ASN A 99 5.50 -5.77 11.04
N ALA A 100 6.77 -5.41 11.28
CA ALA A 100 7.92 -6.13 10.72
C ALA A 100 7.95 -7.60 11.18
N HIS A 101 7.70 -7.86 12.46
CA HIS A 101 7.60 -9.23 12.97
C HIS A 101 6.41 -10.00 12.35
N ARG A 102 5.25 -9.35 12.17
CA ARG A 102 4.10 -9.94 11.46
C ARG A 102 4.45 -10.32 10.03
N LEU A 103 5.15 -9.44 9.31
CA LEU A 103 5.59 -9.69 7.94
C LEU A 103 6.48 -10.93 7.88
N GLN A 104 7.42 -11.06 8.81
CA GLN A 104 8.27 -12.24 8.92
C GLN A 104 7.45 -13.51 9.18
N GLN A 105 6.50 -13.47 10.12
CA GLN A 105 5.63 -14.62 10.43
C GLN A 105 4.72 -15.02 9.27
N ALA A 106 4.33 -14.05 8.43
CA ALA A 106 3.54 -14.27 7.23
C ALA A 106 4.34 -14.81 6.03
N GLY A 107 5.67 -15.01 6.17
CA GLY A 107 6.54 -15.36 5.04
C GLY A 107 6.66 -14.23 4.01
N GLY A 108 6.44 -12.98 4.42
CA GLY A 108 6.43 -11.83 3.52
C GLY A 108 7.81 -11.46 2.99
N LEU A 109 8.89 -11.86 3.65
CA LEU A 109 10.26 -11.56 3.22
C LEU A 109 10.59 -12.22 1.89
N GLU A 110 10.25 -13.50 1.74
CA GLU A 110 10.46 -14.27 0.51
C GLU A 110 9.60 -13.72 -0.64
N VAL A 111 8.35 -13.35 -0.34
CA VAL A 111 7.43 -12.76 -1.32
C VAL A 111 7.94 -11.42 -1.82
N LEU A 112 8.41 -10.54 -0.92
CA LEU A 112 9.01 -9.26 -1.28
C LEU A 112 10.28 -9.45 -2.13
N ALA A 113 11.17 -10.37 -1.74
CA ALA A 113 12.36 -10.69 -2.52
C ALA A 113 12.00 -11.24 -3.93
N GLY A 114 10.95 -12.06 -4.03
CA GLY A 114 10.42 -12.55 -5.30
C GLY A 114 9.86 -11.43 -6.19
N CYS A 115 9.25 -10.41 -5.61
CA CYS A 115 8.75 -9.26 -6.35
C CYS A 115 9.88 -8.46 -7.04
N LEU A 116 11.07 -8.39 -6.43
CA LEU A 116 12.24 -7.73 -7.01
C LEU A 116 12.81 -8.48 -8.22
N THR A 117 12.70 -9.81 -8.25
CA THR A 117 13.30 -10.66 -9.30
C THR A 117 12.39 -10.89 -10.50
N THR A 118 11.07 -10.71 -10.34
CA THR A 118 10.05 -11.05 -11.35
C THR A 118 9.83 -9.96 -12.42
N SER A 119 10.73 -8.98 -12.58
CA SER A 119 10.55 -7.86 -13.53
C SER A 119 9.24 -7.08 -13.29
N ARG A 120 8.84 -6.91 -12.03
CA ARG A 120 7.72 -6.03 -11.61
C ARG A 120 8.16 -4.58 -11.35
N LEU A 121 9.47 -4.33 -11.34
CA LEU A 121 10.07 -3.00 -11.23
C LEU A 121 10.11 -2.26 -12.57
N ALA A 122 10.04 -2.98 -13.70
CA ALA A 122 10.10 -2.38 -15.04
C ALA A 122 8.87 -1.50 -15.33
N SER A 123 7.70 -1.79 -14.73
CA SER A 123 6.50 -0.95 -14.88
C SER A 123 6.47 0.27 -13.96
N LEU A 124 7.24 0.28 -12.87
CA LEU A 124 7.20 1.34 -11.85
C LEU A 124 8.16 2.49 -12.13
N LEU A 125 9.16 2.30 -13.00
CA LEU A 125 10.19 3.30 -13.31
C LEU A 125 9.97 4.05 -14.64
N ASP A 126 9.08 3.57 -15.52
CA ASP A 126 9.10 3.96 -16.94
C ASP A 126 8.03 5.00 -17.39
N ALA A 127 7.14 5.51 -16.54
CA ALA A 127 6.16 6.52 -16.98
C ALA A 127 6.53 7.96 -16.58
N ASP A 128 6.81 8.23 -15.30
CA ASP A 128 6.94 9.61 -14.82
C ASP A 128 8.40 10.12 -14.74
N LEU A 129 9.39 9.25 -14.53
CA LEU A 129 10.79 9.68 -14.36
C LEU A 129 11.49 10.02 -15.70
N LEU A 130 11.03 9.44 -16.82
CA LEU A 130 11.62 9.69 -18.15
C LEU A 130 11.22 11.05 -18.73
N ALA A 131 10.02 11.57 -18.41
CA ALA A 131 9.58 12.88 -18.86
C ALA A 131 10.40 14.01 -18.20
N GLU A 132 10.70 13.88 -16.91
CA GLU A 132 11.43 14.89 -16.13
C GLU A 132 12.93 14.92 -16.49
N VAL A 133 13.55 13.78 -16.75
CA VAL A 133 14.97 13.72 -17.18
C VAL A 133 15.17 14.27 -18.60
N HIS A 134 14.22 14.07 -19.52
CA HIS A 134 14.29 14.67 -20.85
C HIS A 134 13.95 16.17 -20.86
N ALA A 135 13.03 16.64 -20.01
CA ALA A 135 12.74 18.07 -19.87
C ALA A 135 13.95 18.84 -19.32
N ASN A 136 14.61 18.31 -18.29
CA ASN A 136 15.80 18.93 -17.70
C ASN A 136 17.03 18.94 -18.62
N ALA A 137 17.11 18.00 -19.57
CA ALA A 137 18.19 17.96 -20.57
C ALA A 137 18.00 18.96 -21.73
N ALA A 138 16.76 19.40 -21.99
CA ALA A 138 16.44 20.35 -23.05
C ALA A 138 16.57 21.83 -22.62
N GLU A 139 16.49 22.12 -21.33
CA GLU A 139 16.65 23.48 -20.77
C GLU A 139 18.11 23.91 -20.56
N ALA A 140 19.07 23.01 -20.85
CA ALA A 140 20.51 23.27 -20.70
C ALA A 140 21.22 23.72 -22.01
N GLN A 141 20.46 24.22 -23.00
CA GLN A 141 20.99 24.87 -24.22
C GLN A 141 20.37 26.26 -24.41
#